data_AF-A0A2V2DHW9-F1
#
_entry.id   AF-A0A2V2DHW9-F1
#
_cell.length_a   1.000
_cell.length_b   1.000
_cell.length_c   1.000
_cell.angle_alpha   90.00
_cell.angle_beta   90.00
_cell.angle_gamma   90.00
#
_symmetry.space_group_name_H-M   'P 1'
#
loop_
_entity.id
_entity.type
_entity.pdbx_description
1 polymer ?
#
loop_
_entity_poly.entity_id
_entity_poly.type
_entity_poly.pdbx_seq_one_letter_code
_entity_poly.pdbx_strand_id
1 'polypeptide(L)' 'STIFCSQFMPEGWHERLGGSALADSILDRIIPSAYTMRIDGDVSMRQRKRMIKN' A
#
# COMPACT_ATOMS: atom_id res chain seq x y z
N SER A 1 12.18 11.53 -5.58
CA SER A 1 11.13 10.51 -5.73
C SER A 1 10.67 10.04 -4.37
N THR A 2 9.37 9.81 -4.19
CA THR A 2 8.76 9.41 -2.91
C THR A 2 8.09 8.05 -3.08
N ILE A 3 8.33 7.11 -2.16
CA ILE A 3 7.75 5.75 -2.21
C ILE A 3 6.77 5.59 -1.05
N PHE A 4 5.56 5.12 -1.36
CA PHE A 4 4.54 4.76 -0.39
C PHE A 4 4.35 3.24 -0.38
N CYS A 5 4.36 2.66 0.83
CA CYS A 5 4.07 1.25 1.05
C CYS A 5 2.86 1.14 1.98
N SER A 6 1.85 0.37 1.58
CA SER A 6 0.64 0.18 2.36
C SER A 6 0.18 -1.27 2.27
N GLN A 7 -0.47 -1.74 3.33
CA GLN A 7 -1.17 -3.03 3.34
C GLN A 7 -2.53 -2.94 2.63
N PHE A 8 -2.97 -1.73 2.28
CA PHE A 8 -4.22 -1.45 1.58
C PHE A 8 -3.93 -0.87 0.21
N MET A 9 -4.81 -1.16 -0.74
CA MET A 9 -4.80 -0.49 -2.04
C MET A 9 -5.30 0.96 -1.90
N PRO A 10 -4.98 1.86 -2.85
CA PRO A 10 -5.35 3.28 -2.78
C PRO A 10 -6.84 3.53 -2.52
N GLU A 11 -7.73 2.63 -2.96
CA GLU A 11 -9.18 2.73 -2.77
C GLU A 11 -9.57 2.73 -1.28
N GLY A 12 -8.79 2.05 -0.43
CA GLY A 12 -9.02 2.00 1.01
C GLY A 12 -8.37 3.15 1.79
N TRP A 13 -7.57 4.01 1.14
CA TRP A 13 -6.79 5.00 1.86
C TRP A 13 -7.61 6.18 2.35
N HIS A 14 -8.62 6.61 1.58
CA HIS A 14 -9.44 7.77 1.97
C HIS A 14 -10.08 7.56 3.36
N GLU A 15 -10.76 6.43 3.56
CA GLU A 15 -11.36 6.07 4.86
C GLU A 15 -10.30 5.91 5.95
N ARG A 16 -9.17 5.25 5.65
CA ARG A 16 -8.08 5.01 6.60
C ARG A 16 -7.35 6.28 7.03
N LEU A 17 -7.37 7.31 6.20
CA LEU A 17 -6.85 8.66 6.49
C LEU A 17 -7.88 9.54 7.22
N GLY A 18 -9.03 8.97 7.61
CA GLY A 18 -10.07 9.67 8.36
C GLY A 18 -11.14 10.35 7.50
N GLY A 19 -11.13 10.12 6.18
CA GLY A 19 -12.23 10.48 5.28
C GLY A 19 -12.60 11.96 5.22
N SER A 20 -11.63 12.86 5.41
CA SER A 20 -11.84 14.31 5.44
C SER A 20 -11.15 14.99 4.27
N ALA A 21 -11.37 16.30 4.09
CA ALA A 21 -10.66 17.11 3.09
C ALA A 21 -9.12 17.00 3.20
N LEU A 22 -8.59 16.69 4.39
CA LEU A 22 -7.17 16.40 4.56
C LEU A 22 -6.77 15.11 3.82
N ALA A 23 -7.58 14.05 3.91
CA ALA A 23 -7.35 12.80 3.20
C ALA A 23 -7.36 13.03 1.69
N ASP A 24 -8.35 13.76 1.17
CA ASP A 24 -8.40 14.14 -0.26
C ASP A 24 -7.13 14.87 -0.68
N SER A 25 -6.72 15.90 0.07
CA SER A 25 -5.52 16.69 -0.25
C SER A 25 -4.22 15.88 -0.23
N ILE A 26 -4.18 14.78 0.54
CA ILE A 26 -3.05 13.84 0.56
C ILE A 26 -3.11 12.96 -0.69
N LEU A 27 -4.26 12.38 -0.99
CA LEU A 27 -4.45 11.49 -2.14
C LEU A 27 -4.23 12.20 -3.48
N ASP A 28 -4.66 13.45 -3.59
CA ASP A 28 -4.44 14.30 -4.77
C ASP A 28 -2.96 14.52 -5.09
N ARG A 29 -2.07 14.45 -4.09
CA ARG A 29 -0.62 14.52 -4.31
C ARG A 29 -0.02 13.18 -4.71
N ILE A 30 -0.56 12.08 -4.19
CA ILE A 30 0.03 10.76 -4.35
C ILE A 30 -0.45 10.09 -5.64
N ILE A 31 -1.77 9.98 -5.83
CA ILE A 31 -2.36 9.13 -6.88
C ILE A 31 -2.02 9.60 -8.31
N PRO A 32 -2.17 10.88 -8.68
CA PRO A 32 -2.06 11.28 -10.09
C PRO A 32 -0.69 11.07 -10.74
N SER A 33 0.38 11.06 -9.93
CA SER A 33 1.76 10.89 -10.41
C SER A 33 2.40 9.57 -9.97
N ALA A 34 1.63 8.67 -9.34
CA ALA A 34 2.14 7.41 -8.84
C ALA A 34 2.19 6.33 -9.93
N TYR A 35 3.26 5.54 -9.86
CA TYR A 35 3.27 4.19 -10.42
C TYR A 35 2.87 3.21 -9.31
N THR A 36 1.75 2.50 -9.50
CA THR A 36 1.25 1.54 -8.51
C THR A 36 1.75 0.14 -8.82
N MET A 37 2.40 -0.49 -7.83
CA MET A 37 2.79 -1.90 -7.87
C MET A 37 2.06 -2.66 -6.77
N ARG A 38 1.24 -3.65 -7.16
CA ARG A 38 0.62 -4.57 -6.21
C ARG A 38 1.55 -5.75 -5.96
N ILE A 39 1.88 -5.97 -4.69
CA ILE A 39 2.60 -7.17 -4.23
C ILE A 39 1.58 -8.09 -3.59
N ASP A 40 1.51 -9.33 -4.08
CA ASP A 40 0.55 -10.35 -3.63
C ASP A 40 1.23 -11.72 -3.50
N GLY A 41 0.57 -12.66 -2.84
CA GLY A 41 1.02 -14.04 -2.69
C GLY A 41 0.30 -14.80 -1.59
N ASP A 42 0.13 -16.11 -1.79
CA ASP A 42 -0.63 -16.98 -0.88
C ASP A 42 -0.02 -17.12 0.52
N VAL A 43 1.29 -16.91 0.63
CA VAL A 43 2.02 -17.02 1.90
C VAL A 43 3.01 -15.87 2.06
N SER A 44 3.18 -15.41 3.29
CA SER A 44 4.14 -14.34 3.58
C SER A 44 5.58 -14.77 3.27
N MET A 45 6.42 -13.81 2.84
CA MET A 45 7.86 -14.08 2.66
C MET A 45 8.56 -14.56 3.93
N ARG A 46 8.04 -14.20 5.12
CA ARG A 46 8.50 -14.71 6.41
C ARG A 46 8.26 -16.22 6.55
N GLN A 47 7.07 -16.69 6.19
CA GLN A 47 6.74 -18.12 6.16
C GLN A 47 7.57 -18.86 5.09
N ARG A 48 7.65 -18.30 3.88
CA ARG A 48 8.43 -18.90 2.78
C ARG A 48 9.89 -19.13 3.15
N LYS A 49 10.54 -18.14 3.79
CA LYS A 49 11.93 -18.27 4.26
C LYS A 49 12.13 -19.35 5.33
N ARG A 50 11.11 -19.62 6.16
CA ARG A 50 11.15 -20.71 7.15
C ARG A 50 11.07 -22.07 6.48
N MET A 51 10.28 -22.20 5.41
CA MET A 51 10.17 -23.46 4.66
C MET A 51 11.45 -23.82 3.90
N ILE A 52 12.14 -22.83 3.32
CA ILE A 52 13.38 -23.07 2.53
C ILE A 52 14.55 -23.53 3.41
N LYS A 53 14.55 -23.20 4.70
CA LYS A 53 15.63 -23.58 5.62
C LYS A 53 15.51 -24.98 6.20
N ASN A 54 14.44 -25.71 5.89
CA ASN A 54 14.23 -27.11 6.25
C ASN A 54 14.53 -28.01 5.05
#